data_AF-A0A6P0IZA1-F1
#
_entry.id   AF-A0A6P0IZA1-F1
#
_cell.length_a   1.000
_cell.length_b   1.000
_cell.length_c   1.000
_cell.angle_alpha   90.00
_cell.angle_beta   90.00
_cell.angle_gamma   90.00
#
_symmetry.space_group_name_H-M   'P 1'
#
loop_
_entity.id
_entity.type
_entity.pdbx_description
1 polymer ?
#
loop_
_entity_poly.entity_id
_entity_poly.type
_entity_poly.pdbx_seq_one_letter_code
_entity_poly.pdbx_strand_id
1 'polypeptide(L)'
;MSTKSKIHPRSTQVSDWSIEQLPGLSIQDQSKLKALGITTTRELLEKASTGQAKQALANQLKVKTQYVNKWVALADLARIPSIGCQYCGLVLHAGICSLTQLAQTPPHRLHQNILRLQVATM
;
A
#
# COMPACT_ATOMS: atom_id res chain seq x y z
N MET A 1 5.33 43.45 -4.79
CA MET A 1 4.63 42.61 -5.78
C MET A 1 5.14 41.19 -5.60
N SER A 2 4.36 40.34 -4.93
CA SER A 2 4.82 39.01 -4.47
C SER A 2 4.84 37.99 -5.62
N THR A 3 5.95 37.27 -5.74
CA THR A 3 6.30 36.39 -6.86
C THR A 3 5.42 35.13 -6.89
N LYS A 4 4.76 34.88 -8.02
CA LYS A 4 3.99 33.65 -8.27
C LYS A 4 4.95 32.45 -8.31
N SER A 5 4.86 31.56 -7.32
CA SER A 5 5.56 30.27 -7.31
C SER A 5 5.21 29.46 -8.55
N LYS A 6 6.22 29.22 -9.41
CA LYS A 6 6.13 28.28 -10.53
C LYS A 6 5.97 26.86 -10.00
N ILE A 7 4.79 26.28 -10.19
CA ILE A 7 4.53 24.85 -9.98
C ILE A 7 5.35 24.10 -11.04
N HIS A 8 6.48 23.53 -10.64
CA HIS A 8 7.19 22.55 -11.47
C HIS A 8 6.43 21.23 -11.37
N PRO A 9 6.04 20.58 -12.49
CA PRO A 9 5.57 19.20 -12.45
C PRO A 9 6.74 18.33 -12.03
N ARG A 10 6.88 18.10 -10.72
CA ARG A 10 7.87 17.18 -10.18
C ARG A 10 7.46 15.79 -10.67
N SER A 11 8.24 15.21 -11.58
CA SER A 11 8.09 13.83 -12.05
C SER A 11 7.85 12.96 -10.82
N THR A 12 6.63 12.46 -10.67
CA THR A 12 6.23 11.70 -9.49
C THR A 12 6.86 10.32 -9.62
N GLN A 13 8.10 10.18 -9.17
CA GLN A 13 8.83 8.92 -9.22
C GLN A 13 8.09 7.89 -8.37
N VAL A 14 7.83 6.71 -8.95
CA VAL A 14 7.27 5.57 -8.23
C VAL A 14 8.25 5.18 -7.14
N SER A 15 7.80 5.13 -5.89
CA SER A 15 8.64 4.74 -4.77
C SER A 15 8.58 3.23 -4.56
N ASP A 16 9.76 2.60 -4.49
CA ASP A 16 9.93 1.23 -4.01
C ASP A 16 10.42 1.28 -2.58
N TRP A 17 9.75 0.52 -1.71
CA TRP A 17 10.08 0.49 -0.30
C TRP A 17 10.60 -0.88 0.08
N SER A 18 11.45 -0.94 1.08
CA SER A 18 11.82 -2.22 1.69
C SER A 18 10.59 -2.84 2.33
N ILE A 19 10.47 -4.17 2.25
CA ILE A 19 9.31 -4.90 2.80
C ILE A 19 9.14 -4.67 4.32
N GLU A 20 10.24 -4.33 5.00
CA GLU A 20 10.31 -3.99 6.43
C GLU A 20 9.64 -2.66 6.77
N GLN A 21 9.59 -1.74 5.81
CA GLN A 21 8.94 -0.44 6.00
C GLN A 21 7.42 -0.53 5.82
N LEU A 22 6.92 -1.60 5.20
CA LEU A 22 5.51 -1.76 4.90
C LEU A 22 4.73 -2.10 6.20
N PRO A 23 3.70 -1.31 6.58
CA PRO A 23 3.00 -1.51 7.84
C PRO A 23 2.20 -2.82 7.86
N GLY A 24 1.97 -3.37 9.05
CA GLY A 24 1.10 -4.54 9.23
C GLY A 24 1.72 -5.89 8.81
N LEU A 25 3.03 -5.91 8.55
CA LEU A 25 3.83 -7.13 8.39
C LEU A 25 4.54 -7.47 9.70
N SER A 26 4.29 -8.67 10.23
CA SER A 26 5.02 -9.19 11.38
C SER A 26 6.45 -9.55 11.00
N ILE A 27 7.39 -9.49 11.95
CA ILE A 27 8.80 -9.85 11.75
C ILE A 27 8.93 -11.26 11.13
N GLN A 28 8.09 -12.20 11.56
CA GLN A 28 8.05 -13.56 11.01
C GLN A 28 7.66 -13.58 9.53
N ASP A 29 6.66 -12.81 9.13
CA ASP A 29 6.19 -12.74 7.74
C ASP A 29 7.20 -12.01 6.85
N GLN A 30 7.86 -10.97 7.39
CA GLN A 30 8.99 -10.31 6.71
C GLN A 30 10.13 -11.29 6.42
N SER A 31 10.53 -12.10 7.40
CA SER A 31 11.57 -13.13 7.21
C SER A 31 11.16 -14.18 6.18
N LYS A 32 9.90 -14.63 6.20
CA LYS A 32 9.40 -15.59 5.19
C LYS A 32 9.39 -14.99 3.79
N LEU A 33 8.96 -13.73 3.64
CA LEU A 33 8.99 -13.02 2.35
C LEU A 33 10.43 -12.87 1.84
N LYS A 34 11.37 -12.47 2.71
CA LYS A 34 12.80 -12.41 2.39
C LYS A 34 13.35 -13.78 1.96
N ALA A 35 12.95 -14.87 2.62
CA ALA A 35 13.35 -16.23 2.25
C ALA A 35 12.84 -16.66 0.86
N LEU A 36 11.72 -16.09 0.40
CA LEU A 36 11.19 -16.27 -0.97
C LEU A 36 11.80 -15.30 -1.98
N GLY A 37 12.81 -14.51 -1.58
CA GLY A 37 13.44 -13.49 -2.41
C GLY A 37 12.61 -12.22 -2.57
N ILE A 38 11.62 -11.97 -1.71
CA ILE A 38 10.81 -10.75 -1.74
C ILE A 38 11.35 -9.79 -0.70
N THR A 39 12.16 -8.83 -1.14
CA THR A 39 12.80 -7.83 -0.26
C THR A 39 12.17 -6.45 -0.35
N THR A 40 11.48 -6.17 -1.45
CA THR A 40 10.86 -4.88 -1.75
C THR A 40 9.35 -5.00 -2.01
N THR A 41 8.65 -3.87 -1.86
CA THR A 41 7.23 -3.77 -2.20
C THR A 41 6.95 -4.01 -3.68
N ARG A 42 7.88 -3.66 -4.57
CA ARG A 42 7.77 -3.95 -6.01
C ARG A 42 7.77 -5.45 -6.26
N GLU A 43 8.76 -6.17 -5.73
CA GLU A 43 8.86 -7.63 -5.90
C GLU A 43 7.62 -8.34 -5.35
N LEU A 44 7.06 -7.85 -4.23
CA LEU A 44 5.82 -8.37 -3.68
C LEU A 44 4.67 -8.23 -4.69
N LEU A 45 4.52 -7.04 -5.29
CA LEU A 45 3.47 -6.79 -6.28
C LEU A 45 3.65 -7.64 -7.54
N GLU A 46 4.88 -7.78 -8.03
CA GLU A 46 5.18 -8.60 -9.19
C GLU A 46 4.84 -10.08 -8.94
N LYS A 47 5.29 -10.62 -7.80
CA LYS A 47 5.00 -12.00 -7.37
C LYS A 47 3.52 -12.22 -7.06
N ALA A 48 2.77 -11.17 -6.76
CA ALA A 48 1.37 -11.23 -6.38
C ALA A 48 0.43 -10.56 -7.41
N SER A 49 0.84 -10.54 -8.68
CA SER A 49 0.13 -9.83 -9.76
C SER A 49 -1.29 -10.36 -10.03
N THR A 50 -1.54 -11.65 -9.81
CA THR A 50 -2.84 -12.29 -10.08
C THR A 50 -3.44 -12.92 -8.83
N GLY A 51 -4.76 -13.17 -8.84
CA GLY A 51 -5.43 -13.85 -7.74
C GLY A 51 -4.85 -15.25 -7.46
N GLN A 52 -4.48 -16.00 -8.50
CA GLN A 52 -3.80 -17.29 -8.37
C GLN A 52 -2.40 -17.13 -7.76
N ALA A 53 -1.63 -16.13 -8.18
CA ALA A 53 -0.30 -15.88 -7.64
C ALA A 53 -0.35 -15.47 -6.15
N LYS A 54 -1.36 -14.66 -5.76
CA LYS A 54 -1.63 -14.34 -4.35
C LYS A 54 -1.95 -15.59 -3.53
N GLN A 55 -2.77 -16.49 -4.08
CA GLN A 55 -3.10 -17.74 -3.42
C GLN A 55 -1.88 -18.66 -3.27
N ALA A 56 -1.06 -18.77 -4.32
CA ALA A 56 0.18 -19.54 -4.29
C ALA A 56 1.17 -18.98 -3.25
N LEU A 57 1.33 -17.65 -3.19
CA LEU A 57 2.16 -16.98 -2.20
C LEU A 57 1.64 -17.21 -0.78
N ALA A 58 0.32 -17.14 -0.57
CA ALA A 58 -0.31 -17.42 0.72
C ALA A 58 -0.03 -18.86 1.18
N ASN A 59 -0.12 -19.83 0.27
CA ASN A 59 0.17 -21.24 0.55
C ASN A 59 1.64 -21.45 0.92
N GLN A 60 2.58 -20.82 0.20
CA GLN A 60 4.02 -20.90 0.50
C GLN A 60 4.37 -20.30 1.86
N LEU A 61 3.78 -19.14 2.20
CA LEU A 61 3.97 -18.46 3.48
C LEU A 61 3.21 -19.12 4.64
N LYS A 62 2.32 -20.07 4.33
CA LYS A 62 1.36 -20.69 5.26
C LYS A 62 0.51 -19.64 5.99
N VAL A 63 0.02 -18.65 5.26
CA VAL A 63 -0.84 -17.58 5.78
C VAL A 63 -2.17 -17.56 5.02
N LYS A 64 -3.18 -16.90 5.58
CA LYS A 64 -4.46 -16.72 4.88
C LYS A 64 -4.26 -15.76 3.71
N THR A 65 -4.92 -16.04 2.58
CA THR A 65 -4.90 -15.19 1.38
C THR A 65 -5.32 -13.75 1.65
N GLN A 66 -6.16 -13.52 2.67
CA GLN A 66 -6.56 -12.19 3.12
C GLN A 66 -5.38 -11.34 3.58
N TYR A 67 -4.37 -11.93 4.23
CA TYR A 67 -3.16 -11.20 4.63
C TYR A 67 -2.31 -10.80 3.42
N VAL A 68 -2.15 -11.72 2.46
CA VAL A 68 -1.46 -11.40 1.20
C VAL A 68 -2.18 -10.29 0.43
N ASN A 69 -3.52 -10.35 0.35
CA ASN A 69 -4.31 -9.28 -0.25
C ASN A 69 -4.10 -7.94 0.44
N LYS A 70 -4.03 -7.94 1.78
CA LYS A 70 -3.74 -6.74 2.58
C LYS A 70 -2.35 -6.19 2.27
N TRP A 71 -1.31 -7.02 2.28
CA TRP A 71 0.06 -6.57 1.99
C TRP A 71 0.20 -6.05 0.57
N VAL A 72 -0.43 -6.71 -0.41
CA VAL A 72 -0.47 -6.24 -1.80
C VAL A 72 -1.16 -4.88 -1.89
N ALA A 73 -2.31 -4.70 -1.22
CA ALA A 73 -2.99 -3.40 -1.22
C ALA A 73 -2.14 -2.30 -0.59
N LEU A 74 -1.47 -2.57 0.53
CA LEU A 74 -0.56 -1.62 1.16
C LEU A 74 0.63 -1.28 0.26
N ALA A 75 1.24 -2.29 -0.35
CA ALA A 75 2.36 -2.11 -1.27
C ALA A 75 1.95 -1.30 -2.50
N ASP A 76 0.76 -1.56 -3.05
CA ASP A 76 0.22 -0.82 -4.20
C ASP A 76 0.01 0.67 -3.83
N LEU A 77 -0.64 0.95 -2.70
CA LEU A 77 -0.87 2.32 -2.22
C LEU A 77 0.42 3.07 -1.87
N ALA A 78 1.40 2.37 -1.28
CA ALA A 78 2.67 2.97 -0.87
C ALA A 78 3.51 3.46 -2.06
N ARG A 79 3.25 3.00 -3.29
CA ARG A 79 3.96 3.45 -4.51
C ARG A 79 3.79 4.95 -4.78
N ILE A 80 2.71 5.56 -4.30
CA ILE A 80 2.52 7.00 -4.41
C ILE A 80 3.42 7.67 -3.36
N PRO A 81 4.40 8.50 -3.75
CA PRO A 81 5.37 9.07 -2.81
C PRO A 81 4.73 9.94 -1.72
N SER A 82 3.63 10.63 -2.00
CA SER A 82 2.89 11.42 -1.02
C SER A 82 2.14 10.57 0.02
N ILE A 83 1.88 9.29 -0.29
CA ILE A 83 1.26 8.34 0.64
C ILE A 83 2.36 7.54 1.36
N GLY A 84 3.23 6.90 0.59
CA GLY A 84 4.32 6.06 1.09
C GLY A 84 3.85 4.98 2.06
N CYS A 85 4.81 4.41 2.79
CA CYS A 85 4.48 3.44 3.84
C CYS A 85 3.74 4.06 5.04
N GLN A 86 3.91 5.37 5.28
CA GLN A 86 3.31 6.03 6.44
C GLN A 86 1.78 6.13 6.34
N TYR A 87 1.25 6.52 5.18
CA TYR A 87 -0.19 6.75 5.03
C TYR A 87 -0.93 5.61 4.32
N CYS A 88 -0.24 4.64 3.70
CA CYS A 88 -0.90 3.53 3.00
C CYS A 88 -1.83 2.73 3.92
N GLY A 89 -1.47 2.58 5.20
CA GLY A 89 -2.32 1.96 6.22
C GLY A 89 -3.61 2.74 6.45
N LEU A 90 -3.53 4.06 6.62
CA LEU A 90 -4.70 4.92 6.80
C LEU A 90 -5.64 4.82 5.59
N VAL A 91 -5.10 4.93 4.38
CA VAL A 91 -5.87 4.87 3.13
C VAL A 91 -6.56 3.51 2.97
N LEU A 92 -5.87 2.43 3.32
CA LEU A 92 -6.46 1.10 3.33
C LEU A 92 -7.65 0.99 4.29
N HIS A 93 -7.48 1.42 5.55
CA HIS A 93 -8.52 1.32 6.56
C HIS A 93 -9.66 2.34 6.33
N ALA A 94 -9.42 3.40 5.55
CA ALA A 94 -10.45 4.27 5.00
C ALA A 94 -11.26 3.61 3.85
N GLY A 95 -11.01 2.33 3.57
CA GLY A 95 -11.78 1.53 2.61
C GLY A 95 -11.23 1.53 1.19
N ILE A 96 -10.01 2.03 0.96
CA ILE A 96 -9.37 2.04 -0.36
C ILE A 96 -8.33 0.93 -0.47
N CYS A 97 -8.59 -0.09 -1.29
CA CYS A 97 -7.73 -1.28 -1.36
C CYS A 97 -6.81 -1.34 -2.60
N SER A 98 -6.84 -0.35 -3.49
CA SER A 98 -6.02 -0.32 -4.72
C SER A 98 -5.85 1.10 -5.26
N LEU A 99 -4.78 1.32 -6.02
CA LEU A 99 -4.51 2.60 -6.70
C LEU A 99 -5.61 3.00 -7.68
N THR A 100 -6.17 2.04 -8.41
CA THR A 100 -7.27 2.28 -9.35
C THR A 100 -8.50 2.82 -8.62
N GLN A 101 -8.83 2.22 -7.47
CA GLN A 101 -9.94 2.67 -6.64
C GLN A 101 -9.65 4.06 -6.05
N LEU A 102 -8.43 4.32 -5.62
CA LEU A 102 -8.03 5.64 -5.13
C LEU A 102 -8.21 6.72 -6.21
N ALA A 103 -7.76 6.44 -7.44
CA ALA A 103 -7.87 7.35 -8.57
C ALA A 103 -9.32 7.67 -8.96
N GLN A 104 -10.24 6.71 -8.80
CA GLN A 104 -11.67 6.90 -9.07
C GLN A 104 -12.44 7.49 -7.90
N THR A 105 -11.84 7.54 -6.70
CA THR A 105 -12.53 8.02 -5.50
C THR A 105 -12.44 9.55 -5.44
N PRO A 106 -13.59 10.25 -5.37
CA PRO A 106 -13.56 11.69 -5.25
C PRO A 106 -13.04 12.10 -3.85
N PRO A 107 -12.29 13.21 -3.75
CA PRO A 107 -11.57 13.59 -2.53
C PRO A 107 -12.49 13.81 -1.33
N HIS A 108 -13.71 14.34 -1.53
CA HIS A 108 -14.69 14.52 -0.45
C HIS A 108 -15.10 13.20 0.20
N ARG A 109 -15.20 12.12 -0.59
CA ARG A 109 -15.58 10.79 -0.12
C ARG A 109 -14.45 10.15 0.67
N LEU A 110 -13.22 10.29 0.17
CA LEU A 110 -12.03 9.84 0.90
C LEU A 110 -11.92 10.53 2.26
N HIS A 111 -12.10 11.85 2.30
CA HIS A 111 -12.09 12.63 3.54
C HIS A 111 -13.16 12.15 4.53
N GLN A 112 -14.40 11.94 4.07
CA GLN A 112 -15.47 11.40 4.92
C GLN A 112 -15.12 10.01 5.48
N ASN A 113 -14.52 9.13 4.68
CA ASN A 113 -14.12 7.81 5.15
C ASN A 113 -13.03 7.90 6.23
N ILE A 114 -12.05 8.80 6.07
CA ILE A 114 -11.01 9.03 7.08
C ILE A 114 -11.61 9.56 8.38
N LEU A 115 -12.54 10.52 8.31
CA LEU A 115 -13.24 11.03 9.50
C LEU A 115 -14.03 9.93 10.22
N ARG A 116 -14.74 9.08 9.46
CA ARG A 116 -15.45 7.93 10.04
C ARG A 116 -14.50 6.97 10.74
N LEU A 117 -13.34 6.68 10.13
CA LEU A 117 -12.31 5.84 10.73
C LEU A 117 -11.79 6.44 12.04
N GLN A 118 -11.53 7.75 12.06
CA GLN A 118 -11.09 8.47 13.26
C GLN A 118 -12.11 8.32 14.40
N VAL A 119 -13.39 8.58 14.12
CA VAL A 119 -14.47 8.44 15.11
C VAL A 119 -14.60 7.00 15.61
N ALA A 120 -14.44 6.01 14.73
CA ALA A 120 -14.52 4.59 15.10
C ALA A 120 -13.32 4.07 15.91
N THR A 121 -12.22 4.82 15.94
CA THR A 121 -10.97 4.44 16.64
C THR A 121 -10.82 5.16 18.00
N MET A 122 -11.69 6.15 18.27
CA MET A 122 -11.82 6.83 19.57
C MET A 122 -12.79 6.07 20.47
#